data_AF-A0A5J5R4S2-F1
#
_entry.id   AF-A0A5J5R4S2-F1
#
_cell.length_a   1.000
_cell.length_b   1.000
_cell.length_c   1.000
_cell.angle_alpha   90.00
_cell.angle_beta   90.00
_cell.angle_gamma   90.00
#
_symmetry.space_group_name_H-M   'P 1'
#
loop_
_entity.id
_entity.type
_entity.pdbx_description
1 polymer ?
#
loop_
_entity_poly.entity_id
_entity_poly.type
_entity_poly.pdbx_seq_one_letter_code
_entity_poly.pdbx_strand_id
1 'polypeptide(L)'
;MEKGVLFIALLISAFYSSSEAADSQTSFEDNFSIMWSEDHFKTSEDGQTWYLSLDKETGCGFQTKQRYRFGWFSMKLKLVGGDSAGVVTAYYMCSENGAGPERDELDFEFLGNRTGQPYLIQTNVYKNGVGGREMRHMLWFDPTEEFHSYSILWNNHQIVFFVDEVPIRVFKNNGDEKNDFFPNEKPMYLFSSIWNADEWATRGGLEKTDWKRAPFVSSYKDFSVEGCQWEDPYPACVSTTTKNWWDQYKAWHLSDSQKMDYAWVQRSLVIYDYCKDNERYPKLPGECSLSPWE
;
A
#
# COMPACT_ATOMS: atom_id res chain seq x y z
N MET A 1 -4.16 -14.44 -76.15
CA MET A 1 -4.71 -13.83 -74.93
C MET A 1 -5.20 -15.02 -74.11
N GLU A 2 -4.67 -15.39 -72.96
CA GLU A 2 -4.00 -14.68 -71.88
C GLU A 2 -2.82 -15.50 -71.31
N LYS A 3 -1.80 -14.82 -70.79
CA LYS A 3 -0.70 -15.43 -70.04
C LYS A 3 -1.10 -15.47 -68.56
N GLY A 4 -1.23 -16.67 -67.98
CA GLY A 4 -1.39 -16.84 -66.53
C GLY A 4 -0.03 -16.73 -65.84
N VAL A 5 0.19 -15.64 -65.10
CA VAL A 5 1.35 -15.43 -64.23
C VAL A 5 1.06 -16.09 -62.88
N LEU A 6 1.84 -17.10 -62.51
CA LEU A 6 1.78 -17.73 -61.19
C LEU A 6 2.64 -16.90 -60.21
N PHE A 7 1.99 -16.18 -59.29
CA PHE A 7 2.67 -15.45 -58.21
C PHE A 7 3.08 -16.42 -57.10
N ILE A 8 4.38 -16.55 -56.85
CA ILE A 8 4.93 -17.22 -55.65
C ILE A 8 4.92 -16.19 -54.51
N ALA A 9 4.09 -16.40 -53.50
CA ALA A 9 4.10 -15.59 -52.28
C ALA A 9 5.22 -16.09 -51.35
N LEU A 10 6.29 -15.30 -51.22
CA LEU A 10 7.33 -15.48 -50.21
C LEU A 10 6.81 -14.98 -48.85
N LEU A 11 6.56 -15.88 -47.92
CA LEU A 11 6.28 -15.56 -46.52
C LEU A 11 7.59 -15.21 -45.81
N ILE A 12 7.82 -13.92 -45.60
CA ILE A 12 8.91 -13.43 -44.73
C ILE A 12 8.40 -13.50 -43.29
N SER A 13 8.89 -14.46 -42.52
CA SER A 13 8.67 -14.51 -41.07
C SER A 13 9.48 -13.40 -40.39
N ALA A 14 8.80 -12.34 -39.97
CA ALA A 14 9.39 -11.29 -39.13
C ALA A 14 9.60 -11.85 -37.71
N PHE A 15 10.85 -12.04 -37.31
CA PHE A 15 11.20 -12.27 -35.92
C PHE A 15 11.04 -10.95 -35.17
N TYR A 16 9.99 -10.85 -34.35
CA TYR A 16 9.88 -9.81 -33.34
C TYR A 16 10.86 -10.15 -32.22
N SER A 17 12.05 -9.54 -32.26
CA SER A 17 12.88 -9.46 -31.06
C SER A 17 12.25 -8.40 -30.15
N SER A 18 11.46 -8.85 -29.16
CA SER A 18 11.11 -8.01 -28.02
C SER A 18 12.40 -7.75 -27.26
N SER A 19 12.96 -6.55 -27.38
CA SER A 19 13.95 -6.07 -26.42
C SER A 19 13.21 -5.89 -25.09
N GLU A 20 13.34 -6.85 -24.19
CA GLU A 20 13.15 -6.56 -22.78
C GLU A 20 14.19 -5.48 -22.46
N ALA A 21 13.72 -4.24 -22.30
CA ALA A 21 14.51 -3.25 -21.61
C ALA A 21 14.80 -3.86 -20.25
N ALA A 22 16.07 -4.10 -19.96
CA ALA A 22 16.49 -4.45 -18.62
C ALA A 22 16.08 -3.27 -17.74
N ASP A 23 14.94 -3.41 -17.07
CA ASP A 23 14.48 -2.44 -16.11
C ASP A 23 15.58 -2.37 -15.06
N SER A 24 16.11 -1.17 -14.85
CA SER A 24 17.16 -0.91 -13.89
C SER A 24 16.55 -1.18 -12.52
N GLN A 25 16.62 -2.42 -12.06
CA GLN A 25 16.07 -2.85 -10.78
C GLN A 25 16.72 -1.99 -9.70
N THR A 26 15.95 -1.08 -9.12
CA THR A 26 16.46 -0.16 -8.10
C THR A 26 16.85 -0.95 -6.86
N SER A 27 18.03 -0.65 -6.31
CA SER A 27 18.48 -1.29 -5.09
C SER A 27 17.76 -0.69 -3.87
N PHE A 28 17.80 -1.39 -2.74
CA PHE A 28 17.28 -0.85 -1.47
C PHE A 28 17.89 0.54 -1.18
N GLU A 29 19.20 0.65 -1.33
CA GLU A 29 19.97 1.84 -0.99
C GLU A 29 19.67 3.04 -1.89
N ASP A 30 19.10 2.84 -3.08
CA ASP A 30 18.72 3.97 -3.93
C ASP A 30 17.52 4.72 -3.34
N ASN A 31 16.63 4.01 -2.66
CA ASN A 31 15.34 4.53 -2.24
C ASN A 31 15.20 4.64 -0.71
N PHE A 32 15.86 3.80 0.07
CA PHE A 32 15.53 3.57 1.47
C PHE A 32 16.71 3.77 2.44
N SER A 33 16.38 3.96 3.70
CA SER A 33 17.31 3.89 4.82
C SER A 33 16.69 3.10 5.95
N ILE A 34 17.49 2.23 6.57
CA ILE A 34 17.08 1.52 7.79
C ILE A 34 16.90 2.55 8.91
N MET A 35 15.81 2.44 9.64
CA MET A 35 15.48 3.38 10.72
C MET A 35 16.06 2.94 12.07
N TRP A 36 16.01 1.65 12.37
CA TRP A 36 16.60 1.04 13.57
C TRP A 36 16.86 -0.46 13.38
N SER A 37 17.71 -1.02 14.24
CA SER A 37 18.06 -2.46 14.30
C SER A 37 18.51 -3.04 12.95
N GLU A 38 19.63 -2.54 12.45
CA GLU A 38 20.25 -3.00 11.19
C GLU A 38 20.55 -4.52 11.19
N ASP A 39 20.82 -5.10 12.35
CA ASP A 39 21.05 -6.54 12.54
C ASP A 39 19.80 -7.41 12.27
N HIS A 40 18.61 -6.80 12.32
CA HIS A 40 17.33 -7.42 12.02
C HIS A 40 16.86 -7.19 10.58
N PHE A 41 17.65 -6.48 9.77
CA PHE A 41 17.44 -6.31 8.35
C PHE A 41 18.41 -7.19 7.57
N LYS A 42 17.92 -7.94 6.59
CA LYS A 42 18.76 -8.73 5.68
C LYS A 42 18.33 -8.51 4.24
N THR A 43 19.28 -8.76 3.34
CA THR A 43 19.04 -8.75 1.90
C THR A 43 19.39 -10.12 1.31
N SER A 44 18.68 -10.57 0.29
CA SER A 44 19.03 -11.76 -0.49
C SER A 44 20.38 -11.60 -1.19
N GLU A 45 20.98 -12.71 -1.61
CA GLU A 45 22.28 -12.71 -2.30
C GLU A 45 22.31 -11.83 -3.56
N ASP A 46 21.17 -11.70 -4.25
CA ASP A 46 21.00 -10.88 -5.45
C ASP A 46 20.66 -9.41 -5.17
N GLY A 47 20.46 -9.01 -3.92
CA GLY A 47 20.09 -7.63 -3.58
C GLY A 47 18.60 -7.31 -3.68
N GLN A 48 17.78 -8.21 -4.23
CA GLN A 48 16.44 -7.89 -4.72
C GLN A 48 15.30 -8.12 -3.73
N THR A 49 15.53 -8.91 -2.68
CA THR A 49 14.56 -9.15 -1.62
C THR A 49 15.12 -8.71 -0.28
N TRP A 50 14.31 -7.96 0.46
CA TRP A 50 14.65 -7.42 1.78
C TRP A 50 13.81 -8.12 2.84
N TYR A 51 14.42 -8.40 3.98
CA TYR A 51 13.82 -9.17 5.06
C TYR A 51 13.87 -8.36 6.35
N LEU A 52 12.71 -8.12 6.94
CA LEU A 52 12.59 -7.49 8.26
C LEU A 52 12.22 -8.59 9.25
N SER A 53 13.00 -8.69 10.32
CA SER A 53 12.79 -9.68 11.36
C SER A 53 12.39 -9.05 12.69
N LEU A 54 11.57 -9.78 13.43
CA LEU A 54 11.15 -9.45 14.79
C LEU A 54 11.46 -10.64 15.69
N ASP A 55 12.14 -10.35 16.80
CA ASP A 55 12.25 -11.24 17.93
C ASP A 55 11.92 -10.51 19.24
N LYS A 56 12.14 -11.17 20.38
CA LYS A 56 11.80 -10.64 21.70
C LYS A 56 12.60 -9.38 22.09
N GLU A 57 13.72 -9.13 21.42
CA GLU A 57 14.63 -8.03 21.72
C GLU A 57 14.20 -6.78 20.95
N THR A 58 13.94 -6.92 19.66
CA THR A 58 13.52 -5.80 18.81
C THR A 58 12.86 -6.26 17.51
N GLY A 59 12.09 -5.35 16.91
CA GLY A 59 11.76 -5.38 15.49
C GLY A 59 12.73 -4.51 14.69
N CYS A 60 12.39 -4.22 13.44
CA CYS A 60 13.11 -3.25 12.61
C CYS A 60 12.16 -2.57 11.62
N GLY A 61 12.68 -1.55 10.95
CA GLY A 61 11.94 -0.81 9.94
C GLY A 61 12.86 0.01 9.04
N PHE A 62 12.33 0.43 7.91
CA PHE A 62 12.98 1.32 6.96
C PHE A 62 12.02 2.40 6.47
N GLN A 63 12.59 3.46 5.91
CA GLN A 63 11.86 4.57 5.32
C GLN A 63 12.47 5.01 4.00
N THR A 64 11.72 5.67 3.14
CA THR A 64 12.26 6.33 1.95
C THR A 64 13.22 7.45 2.33
N LYS A 65 14.25 7.68 1.51
CA LYS A 65 15.14 8.85 1.64
C LYS A 65 14.42 10.15 1.30
N GLN A 66 13.45 10.07 0.40
CA GLN A 66 12.67 11.20 -0.08
C GLN A 66 11.27 11.23 0.54
N ARG A 67 10.73 12.45 0.66
CA ARG A 67 9.31 12.67 0.90
C ARG A 67 8.61 12.90 -0.42
N TYR A 68 7.33 12.57 -0.47
CA TYR A 68 6.48 12.73 -1.63
C TYR A 68 5.16 13.38 -1.23
N ARG A 69 4.53 14.08 -2.15
CA ARG A 69 3.15 14.54 -1.99
C ARG A 69 2.38 14.24 -3.26
N PHE A 70 1.46 13.30 -3.15
CA PHE A 70 0.76 12.67 -4.28
C PHE A 70 1.63 11.76 -5.14
N GLY A 71 0.98 10.80 -5.78
CA GLY A 71 1.61 9.79 -6.63
C GLY A 71 1.01 8.40 -6.44
N TRP A 72 1.71 7.45 -7.05
CA TRP A 72 1.54 6.02 -6.88
C TRP A 72 2.73 5.43 -6.14
N PHE A 73 2.46 4.67 -5.10
CA PHE A 73 3.46 4.01 -4.26
C PHE A 73 3.10 2.54 -4.18
N SER A 74 4.01 1.65 -4.56
CA SER A 74 3.74 0.22 -4.59
C SER A 74 4.96 -0.58 -4.14
N MET A 75 4.71 -1.62 -3.37
CA MET A 75 5.72 -2.58 -2.93
C MET A 75 5.11 -3.98 -2.95
N LYS A 76 5.90 -4.99 -3.32
CA LYS A 76 5.49 -6.38 -3.11
C LYS A 76 5.92 -6.86 -1.74
N LEU A 77 4.96 -7.36 -0.97
CA LEU A 77 5.19 -7.92 0.35
C LEU A 77 4.81 -9.40 0.37
N LYS A 78 5.57 -10.17 1.16
CA LYS A 78 5.17 -11.50 1.63
C LYS A 78 5.23 -11.51 3.16
N LEU A 79 4.13 -11.90 3.78
CA LEU A 79 3.95 -11.77 5.23
C LEU A 79 4.55 -12.95 6.00
N VAL A 80 4.59 -12.82 7.33
CA VAL A 80 5.11 -13.83 8.24
C VAL A 80 4.28 -15.12 8.14
N GLY A 81 4.90 -16.21 7.70
CA GLY A 81 4.27 -17.53 7.70
C GLY A 81 4.14 -18.17 9.09
N GLY A 82 3.27 -19.16 9.22
CA GLY A 82 3.11 -19.93 10.46
C GLY A 82 2.25 -19.23 11.52
N ASP A 83 2.70 -19.21 12.78
CA ASP A 83 2.03 -18.47 13.85
C ASP A 83 2.64 -17.07 13.94
N SER A 84 1.82 -16.06 13.64
CA SER A 84 2.19 -14.65 13.65
C SER A 84 1.27 -13.83 14.57
N ALA A 85 0.53 -14.48 15.49
CA ALA A 85 -0.34 -13.76 16.40
C ALA A 85 0.43 -12.70 17.21
N GLY A 86 -0.17 -11.52 17.40
CA GLY A 86 0.43 -10.37 18.06
C GLY A 86 1.46 -9.61 17.21
N VAL A 87 1.85 -10.10 16.03
CA VAL A 87 2.80 -9.44 15.15
C VAL A 87 2.07 -8.56 14.13
N VAL A 88 2.56 -7.33 13.96
CA VAL A 88 2.13 -6.41 12.91
C VAL A 88 3.27 -6.18 11.96
N THR A 89 3.02 -6.42 10.67
CA THR A 89 3.81 -5.84 9.58
C THR A 89 3.11 -4.58 9.12
N ALA A 90 3.80 -3.45 9.01
CA ALA A 90 3.24 -2.19 8.56
C ALA A 90 3.90 -1.72 7.25
N TYR A 91 3.11 -1.14 6.36
CA TYR A 91 3.53 -0.45 5.15
C TYR A 91 2.69 0.81 5.05
N TYR A 92 3.31 1.96 5.26
CA TYR A 92 2.54 3.18 5.51
C TYR A 92 3.26 4.41 4.99
N MET A 93 2.52 5.50 4.80
CA MET A 93 3.07 6.82 4.50
C MET A 93 2.84 7.73 5.69
N CYS A 94 3.82 8.53 6.09
CA CYS A 94 3.68 9.45 7.22
C CYS A 94 4.48 10.75 7.01
N SER A 95 3.90 11.89 7.40
CA SER A 95 4.53 13.21 7.23
C SER A 95 5.65 13.51 8.24
N GLU A 96 5.71 12.76 9.34
CA GLU A 96 6.68 12.94 10.41
C GLU A 96 7.46 11.66 10.68
N ASN A 97 8.77 11.78 10.92
CA ASN A 97 9.56 10.62 11.32
C ASN A 97 9.12 10.14 12.71
N GLY A 98 8.90 8.83 12.84
CA GLY A 98 8.53 8.22 14.12
C GLY A 98 7.09 8.50 14.57
N ALA A 99 6.17 8.73 13.63
CA ALA A 99 4.74 8.90 13.90
C ALA A 99 4.43 9.99 14.95
N GLY A 100 4.94 11.20 14.71
CA GLY A 100 4.75 12.33 15.61
C GLY A 100 3.29 12.81 15.77
N PRO A 101 3.04 13.76 16.69
CA PRO A 101 1.71 14.08 17.19
C PRO A 101 0.85 14.89 16.22
N GLU A 102 1.42 15.47 15.17
CA GLU A 102 0.68 16.27 14.18
C GLU A 102 0.71 15.65 12.78
N ARG A 103 1.12 14.38 12.67
CA ARG A 103 1.30 13.73 11.38
C ARG A 103 0.01 13.59 10.56
N ASP A 104 0.18 13.62 9.25
CA ASP A 104 -0.73 12.97 8.33
C ASP A 104 -0.14 11.57 8.03
N GLU A 105 -1.00 10.54 7.94
CA GLU A 105 -0.55 9.15 7.79
C GLU A 105 -1.57 8.30 7.01
N LEU A 106 -1.07 7.36 6.21
CA LEU A 106 -1.86 6.41 5.40
C LEU A 106 -1.33 5.00 5.63
N ASP A 107 -2.14 4.11 6.19
CA ASP A 107 -1.64 2.83 6.71
C ASP A 107 -2.14 1.63 5.92
N PHE A 108 -1.24 0.69 5.67
CA PHE A 108 -1.51 -0.74 5.68
C PHE A 108 -0.87 -1.36 6.93
N GLU A 109 -1.66 -2.04 7.73
CA GLU A 109 -1.21 -2.83 8.87
C GLU A 109 -1.71 -4.27 8.69
N PHE A 110 -0.79 -5.21 8.59
CA PHE A 110 -1.07 -6.63 8.43
C PHE A 110 -1.06 -7.29 9.81
N LEU A 111 -2.24 -7.69 10.27
CA LEU A 111 -2.44 -8.25 11.59
C LEU A 111 -2.27 -9.77 11.51
N GLY A 112 -1.18 -10.27 12.09
CA GLY A 112 -0.88 -11.69 12.13
C GLY A 112 -1.88 -12.49 12.96
N ASN A 113 -1.82 -13.81 12.81
CA ASN A 113 -2.78 -14.72 13.43
C ASN A 113 -2.14 -16.07 13.77
N ARG A 114 -2.87 -16.93 14.49
CA ARG A 114 -2.45 -18.30 14.77
C ARG A 114 -2.31 -19.09 13.47
N THR A 115 -1.45 -20.11 13.47
CA THR A 115 -1.26 -20.99 12.30
C THR A 115 -2.60 -21.51 11.78
N GLY A 116 -2.81 -21.37 10.47
CA GLY A 116 -4.04 -21.79 9.78
C GLY A 116 -5.25 -20.85 9.99
N GLN A 117 -5.08 -19.74 10.69
CA GLN A 117 -6.08 -18.68 10.79
C GLN A 117 -5.74 -17.53 9.82
N PRO A 118 -6.75 -16.84 9.28
CA PRO A 118 -6.54 -15.82 8.25
C PRO A 118 -5.82 -14.58 8.80
N TYR A 119 -4.98 -13.99 7.97
CA TYR A 119 -4.49 -12.62 8.16
C TYR A 119 -5.63 -11.61 7.99
N LEU A 120 -5.49 -10.46 8.65
CA LEU A 120 -6.30 -9.28 8.38
C LEU A 120 -5.42 -8.14 7.88
N ILE A 121 -5.95 -7.38 6.92
CA ILE A 121 -5.42 -6.06 6.58
C ILE A 121 -6.24 -5.03 7.31
N GLN A 122 -5.60 -4.16 8.07
CA GLN A 122 -6.16 -2.91 8.55
C GLN A 122 -5.62 -1.76 7.69
N THR A 123 -6.51 -0.92 7.17
CA THR A 123 -6.13 0.37 6.60
C THR A 123 -6.58 1.49 7.51
N ASN A 124 -5.81 2.57 7.59
CA ASN A 124 -6.15 3.74 8.40
C ASN A 124 -5.71 5.03 7.70
N VAL A 125 -6.29 6.15 8.13
CA VAL A 125 -5.97 7.48 7.62
C VAL A 125 -5.89 8.42 8.82
N TYR A 126 -4.78 9.14 8.94
CA TYR A 126 -4.62 10.22 9.91
C TYR A 126 -4.53 11.57 9.22
N LYS A 127 -5.07 12.57 9.90
CA LYS A 127 -4.86 13.98 9.58
C LYS A 127 -4.57 14.75 10.85
N ASN A 128 -3.48 15.51 10.87
CA ASN A 128 -3.05 16.32 12.00
C ASN A 128 -3.04 15.54 13.34
N GLY A 129 -2.51 14.31 13.31
CA GLY A 129 -2.38 13.43 14.48
C GLY A 129 -3.65 12.69 14.89
N VAL A 130 -4.79 13.04 14.31
CA VAL A 130 -6.05 12.36 14.58
C VAL A 130 -6.20 11.22 13.59
N GLY A 131 -6.46 10.00 14.06
CA GLY A 131 -6.77 8.83 13.24
C GLY A 131 -8.17 8.32 13.50
N GLY A 132 -8.31 7.00 13.63
CA GLY A 132 -9.60 6.36 13.91
C GLY A 132 -10.45 6.16 12.66
N ARG A 133 -9.80 5.92 11.52
CA ARG A 133 -10.47 5.63 10.24
C ARG A 133 -10.13 4.21 9.84
N GLU A 134 -10.14 3.29 10.79
CA GLU A 134 -9.76 1.91 10.52
C GLU A 134 -10.81 1.24 9.64
N MET A 135 -10.36 0.52 8.61
CA MET A 135 -11.16 -0.50 7.94
C MET A 135 -10.37 -1.81 7.98
N ARG A 136 -11.04 -2.93 8.28
CA ARG A 136 -10.39 -4.24 8.31
C ARG A 136 -10.97 -5.15 7.24
N HIS A 137 -10.08 -5.83 6.54
CA HIS A 137 -10.37 -6.67 5.40
C HIS A 137 -9.76 -8.06 5.60
N MET A 138 -10.52 -9.08 5.23
CA MET A 138 -9.98 -10.39 4.89
C MET A 138 -9.31 -10.33 3.50
N LEU A 139 -8.40 -11.26 3.24
CA LEU A 139 -7.79 -11.44 1.93
C LEU A 139 -8.40 -12.64 1.19
N TRP A 140 -8.31 -12.62 -0.14
CA TRP A 140 -8.78 -13.69 -1.03
C TRP A 140 -7.69 -14.69 -1.44
N PHE A 141 -6.54 -14.60 -0.79
CA PHE A 141 -5.38 -15.47 -0.94
C PHE A 141 -4.65 -15.56 0.41
N ASP A 142 -3.68 -16.47 0.50
CA ASP A 142 -2.77 -16.55 1.65
C ASP A 142 -1.57 -15.61 1.41
N PRO A 143 -1.44 -14.50 2.15
CA PRO A 143 -0.38 -13.52 1.92
C PRO A 143 1.00 -13.97 2.43
N THR A 144 1.10 -15.18 2.99
CA THR A 144 2.35 -15.75 3.49
C THR A 144 3.05 -16.66 2.49
N GLU A 145 2.33 -17.12 1.47
CA GLU A 145 2.83 -18.07 0.46
C GLU A 145 3.59 -17.35 -0.67
N GLU A 146 3.00 -16.29 -1.21
CA GLU A 146 3.53 -15.56 -2.37
C GLU A 146 3.65 -14.05 -2.11
N PHE A 147 4.41 -13.38 -2.97
CA PHE A 147 4.50 -11.91 -2.98
C PHE A 147 3.29 -11.30 -3.67
N HIS A 148 2.63 -10.37 -2.99
CA HIS A 148 1.50 -9.60 -3.52
C HIS A 148 1.81 -8.11 -3.49
N SER A 149 1.30 -7.33 -4.44
CA SER A 149 1.51 -5.88 -4.45
C SER A 149 0.52 -5.19 -3.54
N TYR A 150 1.04 -4.26 -2.74
CA TYR A 150 0.26 -3.36 -1.91
C TYR A 150 0.58 -1.95 -2.33
N SER A 151 -0.43 -1.20 -2.73
CA SER A 151 -0.21 0.09 -3.37
C SER A 151 -1.15 1.17 -2.84
N ILE A 152 -0.66 2.40 -2.83
CA ILE A 152 -1.41 3.60 -2.48
C ILE A 152 -1.38 4.53 -3.69
N LEU A 153 -2.55 4.83 -4.26
CA LEU A 153 -2.73 6.00 -5.10
C LEU A 153 -3.18 7.15 -4.21
N TRP A 154 -2.42 8.23 -4.19
CA TRP A 154 -2.76 9.44 -3.44
C TRP A 154 -2.74 10.63 -4.39
N ASN A 155 -3.86 11.31 -4.56
CA ASN A 155 -3.94 12.58 -5.28
C ASN A 155 -4.90 13.52 -4.55
N ASN A 156 -5.15 14.70 -5.13
CA ASN A 156 -6.00 15.70 -4.49
C ASN A 156 -7.51 15.34 -4.49
N HIS A 157 -7.93 14.27 -5.15
CA HIS A 157 -9.33 13.85 -5.26
C HIS A 157 -9.65 12.61 -4.45
N GLN A 158 -8.68 11.71 -4.25
CA GLN A 158 -8.87 10.48 -3.51
C GLN A 158 -7.54 9.88 -3.06
N ILE A 159 -7.64 9.05 -2.02
CA ILE A 159 -6.66 8.04 -1.66
C ILE A 159 -7.30 6.69 -1.96
N VAL A 160 -6.58 5.82 -2.64
CA VAL A 160 -7.04 4.46 -2.93
C VAL A 160 -5.98 3.47 -2.50
N PHE A 161 -6.38 2.51 -1.67
CA PHE A 161 -5.56 1.40 -1.21
C PHE A 161 -5.83 0.21 -2.12
N PHE A 162 -4.79 -0.38 -2.70
CA PHE A 162 -4.86 -1.52 -3.62
C PHE A 162 -4.13 -2.74 -3.07
N VAL A 163 -4.65 -3.90 -3.43
CA VAL A 163 -3.98 -5.21 -3.31
C VAL A 163 -4.03 -5.86 -4.68
N ASP A 164 -2.88 -6.12 -5.32
CA ASP A 164 -2.79 -6.65 -6.70
C ASP A 164 -3.68 -5.89 -7.70
N GLU A 165 -3.60 -4.55 -7.70
CA GLU A 165 -4.43 -3.65 -8.53
C GLU A 165 -5.94 -3.67 -8.22
N VAL A 166 -6.39 -4.49 -7.27
CA VAL A 166 -7.78 -4.49 -6.77
C VAL A 166 -7.92 -3.43 -5.67
N PRO A 167 -8.77 -2.40 -5.85
CA PRO A 167 -9.02 -1.42 -4.80
C PRO A 167 -9.74 -2.09 -3.62
N ILE A 168 -9.18 -1.95 -2.43
CA ILE A 168 -9.80 -2.45 -1.18
C ILE A 168 -10.45 -1.34 -0.36
N ARG A 169 -10.04 -0.09 -0.59
CA ARG A 169 -10.59 1.10 0.07
C ARG A 169 -10.41 2.34 -0.79
N VAL A 170 -11.44 3.17 -0.85
CA VAL A 170 -11.40 4.51 -1.45
C VAL A 170 -11.75 5.54 -0.37
N PHE A 171 -10.89 6.55 -0.20
CA PHE A 171 -11.09 7.68 0.70
C PHE A 171 -11.14 8.96 -0.12
N LYS A 172 -12.32 9.59 -0.23
CA LYS A 172 -12.58 10.67 -1.20
C LYS A 172 -12.27 12.06 -0.63
N ASN A 173 -11.93 13.00 -1.50
CA ASN A 173 -11.79 14.43 -1.23
C ASN A 173 -12.69 15.30 -2.11
N ASN A 174 -13.51 14.70 -2.99
CA ASN A 174 -14.41 15.41 -3.88
C ASN A 174 -15.88 15.29 -3.40
N GLY A 175 -16.66 16.33 -3.65
CA GLY A 175 -18.06 16.47 -3.23
C GLY A 175 -18.44 17.95 -3.13
N ASP A 176 -19.73 18.24 -2.89
CA ASP A 176 -20.23 19.61 -2.65
C ASP A 176 -19.72 20.18 -1.30
N GLU A 177 -19.36 19.29 -0.36
CA GLU A 177 -18.74 19.64 0.92
C GLU A 177 -17.25 19.24 0.92
N LYS A 178 -16.40 20.13 1.42
CA LYS A 178 -14.96 19.89 1.54
C LYS A 178 -14.69 18.79 2.57
N ASN A 179 -13.95 17.75 2.20
CA ASN A 179 -13.44 16.80 3.19
C ASN A 179 -12.30 17.45 4.00
N ASP A 180 -12.67 18.08 5.11
CA ASP A 180 -11.69 18.69 6.02
C ASP A 180 -10.78 17.65 6.71
N PHE A 181 -11.07 16.35 6.58
CA PHE A 181 -10.24 15.23 7.04
C PHE A 181 -9.34 14.62 5.94
N PHE A 182 -9.14 15.27 4.78
CA PHE A 182 -8.25 14.70 3.76
C PHE A 182 -6.78 15.15 3.91
N PRO A 183 -5.78 14.24 3.96
CA PRO A 183 -4.38 14.61 4.08
C PRO A 183 -3.81 14.96 2.70
N ASN A 184 -3.87 16.23 2.32
CA ASN A 184 -3.36 16.72 1.04
C ASN A 184 -2.38 17.88 1.18
N GLU A 185 -1.88 18.19 2.37
CA GLU A 185 -1.04 19.36 2.63
C GLU A 185 0.42 19.00 2.92
N LYS A 186 0.65 17.97 3.74
CA LYS A 186 1.98 17.60 4.23
C LYS A 186 2.61 16.53 3.34
N PRO A 187 3.85 16.70 2.86
CA PRO A 187 4.56 15.62 2.17
C PRO A 187 4.91 14.50 3.15
N MET A 188 4.88 13.25 2.68
CA MET A 188 5.08 12.05 3.48
C MET A 188 6.27 11.24 3.00
N TYR A 189 7.01 10.65 3.94
CA TYR A 189 7.86 9.51 3.67
C TYR A 189 6.99 8.26 3.54
N LEU A 190 7.52 7.23 2.88
CA LEU A 190 6.98 5.89 2.96
C LEU A 190 7.85 5.07 3.92
N PHE A 191 7.20 4.23 4.70
CA PHE A 191 7.77 3.45 5.78
C PHE A 191 7.36 1.99 5.66
N SER A 192 8.19 1.11 6.20
CA SER A 192 7.77 -0.24 6.56
C SER A 192 8.43 -0.70 7.85
N SER A 193 7.71 -1.49 8.63
CA SER A 193 8.20 -2.02 9.90
C SER A 193 7.56 -3.35 10.28
N ILE A 194 8.22 -4.07 11.18
CA ILE A 194 7.66 -5.25 11.85
C ILE A 194 7.81 -5.08 13.35
N TRP A 195 6.72 -5.29 14.10
CA TRP A 195 6.71 -5.03 15.54
C TRP A 195 5.62 -5.85 16.26
N ASN A 196 5.75 -5.97 17.58
CA ASN A 196 4.77 -6.63 18.44
C ASN A 196 3.69 -5.64 18.88
N ALA A 197 2.43 -6.02 18.67
CA ALA A 197 1.25 -5.25 19.01
C ALA A 197 0.24 -6.11 19.79
N ASP A 198 0.75 -6.87 20.77
CA ASP A 198 0.01 -7.83 21.60
C ASP A 198 -1.30 -7.28 22.17
N GLU A 199 -1.36 -5.98 22.45
CA GLU A 199 -2.51 -5.33 23.07
C GLU A 199 -3.73 -5.23 22.16
N TRP A 200 -3.58 -5.39 20.84
CA TRP A 200 -4.72 -5.19 19.93
C TRP A 200 -4.71 -5.99 18.63
N ALA A 201 -3.54 -6.45 18.13
CA ALA A 201 -3.42 -6.99 16.77
C ALA A 201 -4.31 -8.20 16.50
N THR A 202 -4.19 -9.26 17.30
CA THR A 202 -4.86 -10.53 17.02
C THR A 202 -6.04 -10.74 17.95
N ARG A 203 -7.22 -10.91 17.36
CA ARG A 203 -8.51 -11.04 18.07
C ARG A 203 -8.74 -9.92 19.09
N GLY A 204 -8.37 -8.69 18.74
CA GLY A 204 -8.50 -7.53 19.63
C GLY A 204 -7.57 -7.59 20.85
N GLY A 205 -6.42 -8.26 20.72
CA GLY A 205 -5.41 -8.37 21.78
C GLY A 205 -5.55 -9.59 22.69
N LEU A 206 -6.51 -10.48 22.43
CA LEU A 206 -6.68 -11.72 23.21
C LEU A 206 -5.57 -12.74 22.94
N GLU A 207 -5.01 -12.75 21.73
CA GLU A 207 -3.96 -13.68 21.33
C GLU A 207 -2.62 -12.95 21.31
N LYS A 208 -1.69 -13.41 22.15
CA LYS A 208 -0.35 -12.83 22.33
C LYS A 208 0.70 -13.55 21.48
N THR A 209 1.79 -12.87 21.17
CA THR A 209 2.93 -13.42 20.45
C THR A 209 3.59 -14.58 21.21
N ASP A 210 3.72 -15.72 20.53
CA ASP A 210 4.53 -16.84 21.02
C ASP A 210 5.99 -16.64 20.59
N TRP A 211 6.79 -16.01 21.44
CA TRP A 211 8.20 -15.73 21.17
C TRP A 211 9.07 -16.97 20.92
N LYS A 212 8.59 -18.19 21.19
CA LYS A 212 9.27 -19.44 20.78
C LYS A 212 9.25 -19.66 19.27
N ARG A 213 8.41 -18.91 18.54
CA ARG A 213 8.28 -18.94 17.09
C ARG A 213 9.15 -17.89 16.38
N ALA A 214 9.80 -17.01 17.15
CA ALA A 214 10.75 -16.05 16.61
C ALA A 214 11.94 -16.75 15.92
N PRO A 215 12.57 -16.12 14.91
CA PRO A 215 12.22 -14.81 14.38
C PRO A 215 10.99 -14.84 13.47
N PHE A 216 10.15 -13.82 13.59
CA PHE A 216 9.08 -13.55 12.64
C PHE A 216 9.66 -12.73 11.49
N VAL A 217 9.43 -13.13 10.23
CA VAL A 217 10.08 -12.49 9.09
C VAL A 217 9.05 -12.07 8.05
N SER A 218 9.07 -10.78 7.70
CA SER A 218 8.35 -10.22 6.55
C SER A 218 9.33 -9.92 5.43
N SER A 219 8.90 -10.10 4.18
CA SER A 219 9.76 -9.96 2.99
C SER A 219 9.21 -8.91 2.03
N TYR A 220 10.10 -8.17 1.38
CA TYR A 220 9.79 -7.02 0.53
C TYR A 220 10.60 -7.09 -0.76
N LYS A 221 10.01 -6.67 -1.88
CA LYS A 221 10.72 -6.48 -3.15
C LYS A 221 9.92 -5.59 -4.09
N ASP A 222 10.50 -5.29 -5.25
CA ASP A 222 9.85 -4.61 -6.37
C ASP A 222 9.17 -3.28 -5.94
N PHE A 223 9.94 -2.40 -5.28
CA PHE A 223 9.47 -1.05 -4.99
C PHE A 223 9.28 -0.25 -6.27
N SER A 224 8.11 0.35 -6.44
CA SER A 224 7.79 1.24 -7.54
C SER A 224 7.16 2.52 -6.99
N VAL A 225 7.69 3.66 -7.43
CA VAL A 225 7.17 4.98 -7.08
C VAL A 225 7.07 5.84 -8.32
N GLU A 226 5.86 6.32 -8.58
CA GLU A 226 5.56 7.36 -9.56
C GLU A 226 4.86 8.50 -8.80
N GLY A 227 5.65 9.32 -8.11
CA GLY A 227 5.13 10.35 -7.23
C GLY A 227 5.88 11.66 -7.33
N CYS A 228 5.24 12.72 -6.85
CA CYS A 228 5.84 14.03 -6.80
C CYS A 228 6.78 14.12 -5.60
N GLN A 229 8.08 13.94 -5.86
CA GLN A 229 9.12 14.15 -4.87
C GLN A 229 9.08 15.58 -4.33
N TRP A 230 9.19 15.72 -3.02
CA TRP A 230 9.11 17.01 -2.35
C TRP A 230 10.40 17.81 -2.49
N GLU A 231 10.27 19.04 -3.00
CA GLU A 231 11.33 20.04 -3.02
C GLU A 231 10.80 21.35 -2.41
N ASP A 232 11.53 21.91 -1.44
CA ASP A 232 11.12 23.15 -0.79
C ASP A 232 11.20 24.35 -1.76
N PRO A 233 10.27 25.31 -1.70
CA PRO A 233 9.14 25.37 -0.77
C PRO A 233 7.87 24.64 -1.26
N TYR A 234 7.76 24.41 -2.57
CA TYR A 234 6.57 23.81 -3.19
C TYR A 234 6.91 23.36 -4.62
N PRO A 235 7.04 22.05 -4.90
CA PRO A 235 7.42 21.59 -6.24
C PRO A 235 6.24 21.77 -7.22
N ALA A 236 6.53 21.90 -8.52
CA ALA A 236 5.47 22.14 -9.50
C ALA A 236 4.45 20.98 -9.61
N CYS A 237 4.89 19.76 -9.33
CA CYS A 237 4.07 18.55 -9.48
C CYS A 237 2.99 18.35 -8.40
N VAL A 238 3.00 19.11 -7.30
CA VAL A 238 1.89 19.10 -6.33
C VAL A 238 0.74 20.03 -6.72
N SER A 239 0.96 20.91 -7.71
CA SER A 239 -0.11 21.68 -8.30
C SER A 239 -0.88 20.83 -9.30
N THR A 240 -2.21 20.94 -9.32
CA THR A 240 -3.08 20.38 -10.36
C THR A 240 -2.79 21.04 -11.71
N THR A 241 -1.74 20.57 -12.37
CA THR A 241 -1.17 21.18 -13.59
C THR A 241 -1.43 20.34 -14.84
N THR A 242 -2.23 19.27 -14.73
CA THR A 242 -2.51 18.29 -15.81
C THR A 242 -1.26 17.67 -16.46
N LYS A 243 -0.11 17.69 -15.77
CA LYS A 243 1.15 17.12 -16.30
C LYS A 243 1.38 15.68 -15.88
N ASN A 244 1.06 15.34 -14.63
CA ASN A 244 1.22 13.99 -14.12
C ASN A 244 -0.04 13.17 -14.37
N TRP A 245 0.09 11.85 -14.49
CA TRP A 245 -1.05 10.98 -14.78
C TRP A 245 -2.01 10.86 -13.59
N TRP A 246 -1.50 10.90 -12.35
CA TRP A 246 -2.32 10.81 -11.13
C TRP A 246 -3.18 12.05 -10.90
N ASP A 247 -2.87 13.16 -11.59
CA ASP A 247 -3.64 14.41 -11.57
C ASP A 247 -4.63 14.52 -12.74
N GLN A 248 -4.83 13.45 -13.52
CA GLN A 248 -5.80 13.42 -14.61
C GLN A 248 -7.14 12.86 -14.15
N TYR A 249 -8.22 13.25 -14.83
CA TYR A 249 -9.58 12.79 -14.57
C TYR A 249 -9.71 11.26 -14.39
N LYS A 250 -8.96 10.47 -15.17
CA LYS A 250 -8.96 9.01 -15.08
C LYS A 250 -8.45 8.47 -13.74
N ALA A 251 -7.61 9.20 -13.03
CA ALA A 251 -7.06 8.84 -11.72
C ALA A 251 -7.90 9.41 -10.55
N TRP A 252 -8.90 10.24 -10.82
CA TRP A 252 -9.78 10.83 -9.81
C TRP A 252 -10.95 9.92 -9.42
N HIS A 253 -11.18 8.88 -10.22
CA HIS A 253 -12.25 7.91 -10.04
C HIS A 253 -11.72 6.50 -10.33
N LEU A 254 -12.33 5.50 -9.71
CA LEU A 254 -12.12 4.11 -10.11
C LEU A 254 -12.64 3.89 -11.55
N SER A 255 -11.96 3.03 -12.31
CA SER A 255 -12.50 2.51 -13.56
C SER A 255 -13.75 1.64 -13.32
N ASP A 256 -14.53 1.35 -14.35
CA ASP A 256 -15.73 0.52 -14.20
C ASP A 256 -15.40 -0.90 -13.69
N SER A 257 -14.28 -1.48 -14.14
CA SER A 257 -13.80 -2.78 -13.63
C SER A 257 -13.38 -2.69 -12.17
N GLN A 258 -12.61 -1.65 -11.81
CA GLN A 258 -12.21 -1.40 -10.43
C GLN A 258 -13.41 -1.18 -9.50
N LYS A 259 -14.50 -0.55 -9.98
CA LYS A 259 -15.75 -0.42 -9.21
C LYS A 259 -16.40 -1.78 -8.96
N MET A 260 -16.40 -2.69 -9.95
CA MET A 260 -16.93 -4.04 -9.78
C MET A 260 -16.14 -4.84 -8.74
N ASP A 261 -14.81 -4.77 -8.81
CA ASP A 261 -13.92 -5.44 -7.86
C ASP A 261 -14.04 -4.84 -6.47
N TYR A 262 -14.07 -3.50 -6.36
CA TYR A 262 -14.26 -2.81 -5.10
C TYR A 262 -15.60 -3.20 -4.44
N ALA A 263 -16.68 -3.24 -5.23
CA ALA A 263 -17.98 -3.70 -4.74
C ALA A 263 -17.95 -5.17 -4.26
N TRP A 264 -17.05 -6.00 -4.79
CA TRP A 264 -16.85 -7.36 -4.31
C TRP A 264 -16.08 -7.43 -3.00
N VAL A 265 -15.02 -6.64 -2.87
CA VAL A 265 -14.30 -6.51 -1.59
C VAL A 265 -15.24 -6.01 -0.51
N GLN A 266 -15.99 -4.93 -0.78
CA GLN A 266 -16.93 -4.33 0.19
C GLN A 266 -18.00 -5.30 0.69
N ARG A 267 -18.55 -6.15 -0.20
CA ARG A 267 -19.62 -7.10 0.18
C ARG A 267 -19.11 -8.39 0.81
N SER A 268 -17.87 -8.80 0.52
CA SER A 268 -17.40 -10.16 0.83
C SER A 268 -16.27 -10.21 1.84
N LEU A 269 -15.48 -9.15 1.99
CA LEU A 269 -14.20 -9.20 2.70
C LEU A 269 -14.05 -8.15 3.81
N VAL A 270 -14.84 -7.07 3.79
CA VAL A 270 -14.82 -6.07 4.87
C VAL A 270 -15.47 -6.66 6.12
N ILE A 271 -14.72 -6.66 7.22
CA ILE A 271 -15.18 -7.16 8.52
C ILE A 271 -15.36 -6.05 9.56
N TYR A 272 -14.70 -4.91 9.36
CA TYR A 272 -14.86 -3.71 10.18
C TYR A 272 -14.73 -2.48 9.30
N ASP A 273 -15.58 -1.49 9.54
CA ASP A 273 -15.62 -0.22 8.83
C ASP A 273 -16.05 0.85 9.83
N TYR A 274 -15.16 1.80 10.13
CA TYR A 274 -15.43 2.87 11.08
C TYR A 274 -16.68 3.70 10.72
N CYS A 275 -17.04 3.82 9.44
CA CYS A 275 -18.26 4.52 9.02
C CYS A 275 -19.56 3.79 9.37
N LYS A 276 -19.47 2.51 9.78
CA LYS A 276 -20.61 1.69 10.22
C LYS A 276 -20.62 1.44 11.73
N ASP A 277 -19.58 1.90 12.44
CA ASP A 277 -19.46 1.77 13.89
C ASP A 277 -20.15 2.95 14.59
N ASN A 278 -21.46 2.81 14.82
CA ASN A 278 -22.26 3.82 15.51
C ASN A 278 -22.00 3.88 17.03
N GLU A 279 -21.32 2.87 17.61
CA GLU A 279 -20.94 2.89 19.03
C GLU A 279 -19.75 3.82 19.21
N ARG A 280 -18.73 3.69 18.35
CA ARG A 280 -17.57 4.58 18.34
C ARG A 280 -17.87 5.96 17.76
N TYR A 281 -18.73 6.03 16.75
CA TYR A 281 -19.13 7.27 16.08
C TYR A 281 -20.65 7.51 16.15
N PRO A 282 -21.19 7.93 17.30
CA PRO A 282 -22.61 8.32 17.41
C PRO A 282 -23.00 9.45 16.46
N LYS A 283 -22.03 10.32 16.12
CA LYS A 283 -22.10 11.25 14.99
C LYS A 283 -21.06 10.79 13.96
N LEU A 284 -21.54 10.40 12.78
CA LEU A 284 -20.66 9.95 11.71
C LEU A 284 -19.68 11.05 11.27
N PRO A 285 -18.41 10.70 11.04
CA PRO A 285 -17.47 11.59 10.37
C PRO A 285 -18.00 12.06 9.02
N GLY A 286 -17.74 13.33 8.65
CA GLY A 286 -18.34 13.95 7.46
C GLY A 286 -17.95 13.24 6.16
N GLU A 287 -16.72 12.74 6.10
CA GLU A 287 -16.19 11.99 4.96
C GLU A 287 -16.94 10.68 4.68
N CYS A 288 -17.64 10.11 5.68
CA CYS A 288 -18.41 8.87 5.50
C CYS A 288 -19.63 9.05 4.60
N SER A 289 -20.06 10.28 4.35
CA SER A 289 -21.15 10.60 3.42
C SER A 289 -20.70 10.69 1.96
N LEU A 290 -19.39 10.79 1.72
CA LEU A 290 -18.84 10.92 0.37
C LEU A 290 -18.90 9.57 -0.35
N SER A 291 -19.48 9.58 -1.55
CA SER A 291 -19.62 8.36 -2.35
C SER A 291 -18.26 7.91 -2.86
N PRO A 292 -17.82 6.68 -2.55
CA PRO A 292 -16.58 6.14 -3.11
C PRO A 292 -16.73 5.74 -4.59
N TRP A 293 -17.94 5.83 -5.15
CA TRP A 293 -18.28 5.44 -6.53
C TRP A 293 -18.25 6.61 -7.52
N GLU A 294 -18.20 7.83 -6.99
CA GLU A 294 -18.28 9.10 -7.72
C GLU A 294 -16.94 9.79 -7.92
#